data_AF-A0A6N6M3V4-F1
#
_entry.id   AF-A0A6N6M3V4-F1
#
_cell.length_a   1.000
_cell.length_b   1.000
_cell.length_c   1.000
_cell.angle_alpha   90.00
_cell.angle_beta   90.00
_cell.angle_gamma   90.00
#
_symmetry.space_group_name_H-M   'P 1'
#
loop_
_entity.id
_entity.type
_entity.pdbx_description
1 polymer ?
#
loop_
_entity_poly.entity_id
_entity_poly.type
_entity_poly.pdbx_seq_one_letter_code
_entity_poly.pdbx_strand_id
1 'polypeptide(L)'
;MNQFRLLYDSGICCTRNIVFNERMNYFRAEILSVNKLKSNPMKKLFYLLLFVLFGSVNLFAQEGPHYVSGSSLNVRSEPNTSSEVITKLDRYDNLEVVETNDNWSKVVFDNQEGYVYADYIKEGEAVVSTYQVRTGAVCKDGSSSTATGRGACSHHGGVRYWKTKTKQNVRIVN
;
A
#
# COMPACT_ATOMS: atom_id res chain seq x y z
N MET A 1 -39.05 15.35 6.52
CA MET A 1 -38.04 14.38 6.05
C MET A 1 -36.69 14.83 6.58
N ASN A 2 -36.37 14.38 7.79
CA ASN A 2 -35.16 14.69 8.53
C ASN A 2 -34.55 13.35 8.91
N GLN A 3 -33.39 12.99 8.36
CA GLN A 3 -32.52 11.96 8.93
C GLN A 3 -31.06 12.24 8.55
N PHE A 4 -30.37 12.97 9.44
CA PHE A 4 -28.92 12.98 9.54
C PHE A 4 -28.59 12.44 10.94
N ARG A 5 -28.46 11.12 11.08
CA ARG A 5 -27.72 10.49 12.18
C ARG A 5 -27.48 9.02 11.85
N LEU A 6 -26.29 8.55 12.26
CA LEU A 6 -25.76 7.18 12.23
C LEU A 6 -25.19 6.84 10.85
N LEU A 7 -23.88 6.69 10.65
CA LEU A 7 -23.01 5.71 11.31
C LEU A 7 -21.58 6.24 11.45
N TYR A 8 -21.08 6.23 12.69
CA TYR A 8 -19.68 6.39 13.07
C TYR A 8 -19.36 5.10 13.85
N ASP A 9 -18.97 4.03 13.16
CA ASP A 9 -18.27 2.89 13.77
C ASP A 9 -17.81 1.88 12.72
N SER A 10 -16.59 2.10 12.21
CA SER A 10 -15.61 1.09 11.79
C SER A 10 -14.48 1.85 11.10
N GLY A 11 -13.50 2.28 11.90
CA GLY A 11 -12.22 2.71 11.36
C GLY A 11 -11.64 1.62 10.45
N ILE A 12 -10.93 2.05 9.42
CA ILE A 12 -10.38 1.25 8.30
C ILE A 12 -11.37 1.11 7.12
N CYS A 13 -11.68 2.22 6.46
CA CYS A 13 -11.88 2.27 5.01
C CYS A 13 -11.93 3.74 4.58
N CYS A 14 -11.42 4.05 3.39
CA CYS A 14 -11.51 5.37 2.73
C CYS A 14 -10.48 6.45 3.10
N THR A 15 -9.17 6.18 3.02
CA THR A 15 -8.19 7.27 2.78
C THR A 15 -7.71 7.36 1.34
N ARG A 16 -7.95 6.35 0.49
CA ARG A 16 -7.52 6.38 -0.91
C ARG A 16 -8.47 7.10 -1.89
N ASN A 17 -9.69 7.45 -1.44
CA ASN A 17 -10.71 8.07 -2.29
C ASN A 17 -11.13 9.49 -1.86
N ILE A 18 -10.57 10.01 -0.76
CA ILE A 18 -10.93 11.36 -0.26
C ILE A 18 -10.04 12.44 -0.90
N VAL A 19 -8.74 12.20 -1.04
CA VAL A 19 -7.81 13.22 -1.59
C VAL A 19 -8.08 13.50 -3.08
N PHE A 20 -8.52 12.50 -3.84
CA PHE A 20 -8.87 12.67 -5.26
C PHE A 20 -10.24 13.33 -5.45
N ASN A 21 -11.21 13.03 -4.59
CA ASN A 21 -12.58 13.55 -4.73
C ASN A 21 -12.71 14.99 -4.19
N GLU A 22 -11.95 15.38 -3.17
CA GLU A 22 -11.95 16.77 -2.68
C GLU A 22 -11.35 17.74 -3.71
N ARG A 23 -10.28 17.36 -4.43
CA ARG A 23 -9.72 18.17 -5.52
C ARG A 23 -10.64 18.26 -6.74
N MET A 24 -11.36 17.20 -7.10
CA MET A 24 -12.28 17.20 -8.25
C MET A 24 -13.58 17.99 -7.99
N ASN A 25 -14.04 18.05 -6.74
CA ASN A 25 -15.17 18.89 -6.37
C ASN A 25 -14.82 20.39 -6.33
N TYR A 26 -13.56 20.72 -6.05
CA TYR A 26 -13.03 22.09 -6.15
C TYR A 26 -13.10 22.61 -7.61
N PHE A 27 -12.63 21.80 -8.58
CA PHE A 27 -12.69 22.15 -10.00
C PHE A 27 -14.13 22.28 -10.54
N ARG A 28 -15.08 21.45 -10.08
CA ARG A 28 -16.49 21.54 -10.50
C ARG A 28 -17.21 22.77 -9.93
N ALA A 29 -16.86 23.21 -8.73
CA ALA A 29 -17.46 24.40 -8.12
C ALA A 29 -17.01 25.70 -8.81
N GLU A 30 -15.78 25.78 -9.31
CA GLU A 30 -15.28 26.96 -10.02
C GLU A 30 -15.90 27.13 -11.43
N ILE A 31 -16.11 26.05 -12.19
CA ILE A 31 -16.67 26.12 -13.56
C ILE A 31 -18.11 26.67 -13.57
N LEU A 32 -18.94 26.34 -12.57
CA LEU A 32 -20.31 26.85 -12.46
C LEU A 32 -20.36 28.35 -12.07
N SER A 33 -19.29 28.88 -11.47
CA SER A 33 -19.18 30.29 -11.08
C SER A 33 -18.85 31.21 -12.26
N VAL A 34 -18.09 30.73 -13.26
CA VAL A 34 -17.71 31.52 -14.45
C VAL A 34 -18.91 31.88 -15.32
N ASN A 35 -19.90 30.99 -15.40
CA ASN A 35 -21.13 31.21 -16.19
C ASN A 35 -22.03 32.34 -15.65
N LYS A 36 -21.78 32.80 -14.43
CA LYS A 36 -22.50 33.92 -13.79
C LYS A 36 -21.79 35.28 -13.95
N LEU A 37 -20.62 35.32 -14.58
CA LEU A 37 -19.87 36.57 -14.74
C LEU A 37 -20.48 37.43 -15.84
N LYS A 38 -21.09 38.53 -15.43
CA LYS A 38 -21.61 39.60 -16.28
C LYS A 38 -20.56 39.98 -17.35
N SER A 39 -21.00 39.97 -18.60
CA SER A 39 -20.27 39.92 -19.87
C SER A 39 -19.29 41.08 -20.17
N ASN A 40 -18.32 41.32 -19.28
CA ASN A 40 -17.30 42.34 -19.52
C ASN A 40 -16.07 41.72 -20.21
N PRO A 41 -15.74 42.12 -21.45
CA PRO A 41 -14.84 41.38 -22.33
C PRO A 41 -13.41 41.25 -21.78
N MET A 42 -12.91 42.23 -21.01
CA MET A 42 -11.55 42.19 -20.45
C MET A 42 -11.39 41.18 -19.31
N LYS A 43 -12.44 40.92 -18.52
CA LYS A 43 -12.37 39.97 -17.40
C LYS A 43 -12.38 38.53 -17.90
N LYS A 44 -13.10 38.23 -18.98
CA LYS A 44 -13.07 36.91 -19.64
C LYS A 44 -11.68 36.57 -20.18
N LEU A 45 -10.97 37.54 -20.74
CA LEU A 45 -9.62 37.33 -21.27
C LEU A 45 -8.61 37.05 -20.14
N PHE A 46 -8.75 37.71 -18.99
CA PHE A 46 -7.90 37.46 -17.81
C PHE A 46 -8.12 36.07 -17.20
N TYR A 47 -9.37 35.61 -17.07
CA TYR A 47 -9.66 34.25 -16.57
C TYR A 47 -9.29 33.16 -17.59
N LEU A 48 -9.40 33.42 -18.89
CA LEU A 48 -8.94 32.51 -19.94
C LEU A 48 -7.40 32.35 -19.89
N LEU A 49 -6.66 33.44 -19.65
CA LEU A 49 -5.20 33.41 -19.48
C LEU A 49 -4.78 32.70 -18.18
N LEU A 50 -5.51 32.89 -17.08
CA LEU A 50 -5.28 32.13 -15.83
C LEU A 50 -5.54 30.63 -16.01
N PHE A 51 -6.58 30.25 -16.74
CA PHE A 51 -6.89 28.84 -17.02
C PHE A 51 -5.82 28.17 -17.90
N VAL A 52 -5.19 28.91 -18.83
CA VAL A 52 -4.08 28.39 -19.64
C VAL A 52 -2.77 28.33 -18.86
N LEU A 53 -2.53 29.26 -17.92
CA LEU A 53 -1.33 29.30 -17.07
C LEU A 53 -1.37 28.30 -15.90
N PHE A 54 -2.55 27.96 -15.38
CA PHE A 54 -2.74 26.99 -14.29
C PHE A 54 -3.28 25.63 -14.76
N GLY A 55 -3.79 25.53 -15.99
CA GLY A 55 -4.36 24.30 -16.57
C GLY A 55 -3.33 23.35 -17.21
N SER A 56 -2.05 23.70 -17.18
CA SER A 56 -0.93 22.85 -17.64
C SER A 56 -0.28 22.04 -16.52
N VAL A 57 -0.99 21.80 -15.41
CA VAL A 57 -0.54 20.78 -14.45
C VAL A 57 -0.60 19.42 -15.15
N ASN A 58 0.57 18.94 -15.58
CA ASN A 58 0.69 17.62 -16.16
C ASN A 58 0.11 16.59 -15.19
N LEU A 59 -0.79 15.75 -15.72
CA LEU A 59 -1.34 14.60 -15.04
C LEU A 59 -0.18 13.60 -14.85
N PHE A 60 0.51 13.66 -13.71
CA PHE A 60 1.38 12.56 -13.32
C PHE A 60 0.48 11.33 -13.22
N ALA A 61 0.71 10.35 -14.09
CA ALA A 61 0.11 9.04 -13.94
C ALA A 61 0.59 8.53 -12.59
N GLN A 62 -0.28 8.52 -11.59
CA GLN A 62 0.04 7.90 -10.32
C GLN A 62 -0.02 6.39 -10.58
N GLU A 63 1.14 5.81 -10.85
CA GLU A 63 1.26 4.37 -11.02
C GLU A 63 0.75 3.67 -9.75
N GLY A 64 0.11 2.51 -9.95
CA GLY A 64 -0.44 1.74 -8.84
C GLY A 64 0.63 1.29 -7.86
N PRO A 65 0.24 0.84 -6.65
CA PRO A 65 1.19 0.19 -5.76
C PRO A 65 1.72 -1.07 -6.44
N HIS A 66 2.98 -1.41 -6.20
CA HIS A 66 3.57 -2.65 -6.68
C HIS A 66 4.12 -3.47 -5.52
N TYR A 67 4.31 -4.77 -5.77
CA TYR A 67 4.91 -5.68 -4.80
C TYR A 67 5.96 -6.61 -5.42
N VAL A 68 6.87 -7.09 -4.58
CA VAL A 68 7.90 -8.06 -4.98
C VAL A 68 7.29 -9.46 -5.09
N SER A 69 7.37 -10.05 -6.28
CA SER A 69 6.90 -11.41 -6.56
C SER A 69 7.97 -12.49 -6.39
N GLY A 70 9.25 -12.12 -6.45
CA GLY A 70 10.41 -12.99 -6.21
C GLY A 70 10.49 -13.50 -4.77
N SER A 71 11.34 -14.49 -4.48
CA SER A 71 11.60 -14.90 -3.07
C SER A 71 12.42 -13.85 -2.32
N SER A 72 13.40 -13.26 -3.00
CA SER A 72 14.20 -12.13 -2.54
C SER A 72 14.70 -11.38 -3.78
N LEU A 73 14.68 -10.06 -3.73
CA LEU A 73 15.04 -9.18 -4.85
C LEU A 73 16.13 -8.23 -4.41
N ASN A 74 17.27 -8.25 -5.09
CA ASN A 74 18.37 -7.33 -4.82
C ASN A 74 18.02 -5.94 -5.35
N VAL A 75 18.16 -4.93 -4.50
CA VAL A 75 18.14 -3.52 -4.88
C VAL A 75 19.57 -3.05 -5.09
N ARG A 76 19.81 -2.38 -6.21
CA ARG A 76 21.15 -1.95 -6.64
C ARG A 76 21.25 -0.44 -6.80
N SER A 77 22.48 0.07 -6.74
CA SER A 77 22.77 1.49 -6.92
C SER A 77 22.60 1.98 -8.35
N GLU A 78 22.77 1.09 -9.33
CA GLU A 78 22.66 1.38 -10.76
C GLU A 78 21.96 0.22 -11.50
N PRO A 79 21.35 0.47 -12.68
CA PRO A 79 20.62 -0.53 -13.46
C PRO A 79 21.56 -1.50 -14.21
N ASN A 80 22.43 -2.20 -13.48
CA ASN A 80 23.33 -3.23 -14.01
C ASN A 80 23.66 -4.30 -12.94
N THR A 81 24.18 -5.45 -13.37
CA THR A 81 24.48 -6.58 -12.45
C THR A 81 25.80 -6.45 -11.70
N SER A 82 26.69 -5.58 -12.17
CA SER A 82 28.02 -5.32 -11.59
C SER A 82 28.01 -4.28 -10.47
N SER A 83 26.94 -3.50 -10.34
CA SER A 83 26.80 -2.45 -9.34
C SER A 83 26.60 -3.01 -7.94
N GLU A 84 26.80 -2.16 -6.93
CA GLU A 84 26.63 -2.52 -5.54
C GLU A 84 25.17 -2.89 -5.24
N VAL A 85 24.98 -3.93 -4.42
CA VAL A 85 23.67 -4.27 -3.86
C VAL A 85 23.49 -3.48 -2.58
N ILE A 86 22.59 -2.48 -2.60
CA ILE A 86 22.30 -1.61 -1.45
C ILE A 86 21.54 -2.40 -0.39
N THR A 87 20.53 -3.15 -0.80
CA THR A 87 19.68 -3.94 0.10
C THR A 87 18.98 -5.07 -0.64
N LYS A 88 18.17 -5.84 0.08
CA LYS A 88 17.29 -6.86 -0.47
C LYS A 88 15.86 -6.62 0.01
N LEU A 89 14.92 -6.74 -0.92
CA LEU A 89 13.50 -6.78 -0.64
C LEU A 89 13.04 -8.23 -0.58
N ASP A 90 12.20 -8.55 0.38
CA ASP A 90 11.59 -9.85 0.53
C ASP A 90 10.32 -9.96 -0.32
N ARG A 91 9.87 -11.20 -0.53
CA ARG A 91 8.60 -11.44 -1.20
C ARG A 91 7.47 -10.68 -0.50
N TYR A 92 6.63 -10.03 -1.29
CA TYR A 92 5.48 -9.23 -0.85
C TYR A 92 5.81 -7.90 -0.20
N ASP A 93 7.07 -7.47 -0.21
CA ASP A 93 7.38 -6.07 0.10
C ASP A 93 6.74 -5.17 -0.95
N ASN A 94 6.14 -4.09 -0.48
CA ASN A 94 5.52 -3.08 -1.33
C ASN A 94 6.53 -2.01 -1.72
N LEU A 95 6.42 -1.53 -2.94
CA LEU A 95 7.27 -0.50 -3.50
C LEU A 95 6.50 0.34 -4.52
N GLU A 96 7.04 1.51 -4.82
CA GLU A 96 6.58 2.38 -5.89
C GLU A 96 7.57 2.30 -7.06
N VAL A 97 7.06 2.11 -8.27
CA VAL A 97 7.87 2.19 -9.49
C VAL A 97 7.85 3.64 -9.96
N VAL A 98 9.05 4.22 -10.14
CA VAL A 98 9.21 5.60 -10.59
C VAL A 98 9.46 5.66 -12.10
N GLU A 99 10.26 4.71 -12.60
CA GLU A 99 10.65 4.64 -13.99
C GLU A 99 11.03 3.20 -14.33
N THR A 100 10.75 2.76 -15.56
CA THR A 100 11.20 1.46 -16.06
C THR A 100 11.95 1.64 -17.37
N ASN A 101 13.19 1.14 -17.40
CA ASN A 101 14.10 1.18 -18.54
C ASN A 101 14.58 -0.24 -18.84
N ASP A 102 14.12 -0.78 -19.97
CA ASP A 102 14.37 -2.16 -20.40
C ASP A 102 14.03 -3.19 -19.30
N ASN A 103 15.06 -3.82 -18.73
CA ASN A 103 14.93 -4.87 -17.71
C ASN A 103 14.97 -4.32 -16.28
N TRP A 104 15.18 -3.01 -16.10
CA TRP A 104 15.40 -2.38 -14.80
C TRP A 104 14.31 -1.37 -14.49
N SER A 105 13.78 -1.44 -13.27
CA SER A 105 12.88 -0.43 -12.73
C SER A 105 13.60 0.34 -11.63
N LYS A 106 13.54 1.67 -11.71
CA LYS A 106 13.84 2.56 -10.59
C LYS A 106 12.66 2.54 -9.63
N VAL A 107 12.93 2.23 -8.38
CA VAL A 107 11.90 2.04 -7.35
C VAL A 107 12.18 2.85 -6.11
N VAL A 108 11.11 3.21 -5.42
CA VAL A 108 11.13 3.81 -4.08
C VAL A 108 10.55 2.81 -3.09
N PHE A 109 11.27 2.58 -1.99
CA PHE A 109 10.85 1.71 -0.88
C PHE A 109 11.39 2.30 0.43
N ASP A 110 10.60 2.34 1.49
CA ASP A 110 11.02 2.88 2.80
C ASP A 110 11.74 4.26 2.76
N ASN A 111 11.33 5.14 1.82
CA ASN A 111 11.95 6.44 1.53
C ASN A 111 13.39 6.38 0.97
N GLN A 112 13.80 5.25 0.41
CA GLN A 112 15.05 5.05 -0.31
C GLN A 112 14.77 4.75 -1.78
N GLU A 113 15.73 5.07 -2.64
CA GLU A 113 15.67 4.80 -4.07
C GLU A 113 16.69 3.74 -4.47
N GLY A 114 16.36 2.95 -5.48
CA GLY A 114 17.31 2.03 -6.10
C GLY A 114 16.78 1.39 -7.36
N TYR A 115 17.56 0.47 -7.92
CA TYR A 115 17.24 -0.23 -9.16
C TYR A 115 17.02 -1.72 -8.90
N VAL A 116 15.94 -2.26 -9.45
CA VAL A 116 15.61 -3.69 -9.37
C VAL A 116 15.24 -4.22 -10.76
N TYR A 117 15.30 -5.53 -10.92
CA TYR A 117 14.82 -6.16 -12.16
C TYR A 117 13.30 -6.11 -12.26
N ALA A 118 12.78 -5.57 -13.36
CA ALA A 118 11.36 -5.30 -13.59
C ALA A 118 10.51 -6.59 -13.51
N ASP A 119 11.03 -7.72 -13.99
CA ASP A 119 10.34 -9.03 -13.99
C ASP A 119 9.91 -9.53 -12.61
N TYR A 120 10.52 -9.02 -11.54
CA TYR A 120 10.18 -9.43 -10.18
C TYR A 120 9.15 -8.53 -9.52
N ILE A 121 8.69 -7.48 -10.18
CA ILE A 121 7.70 -6.54 -9.68
C ILE A 121 6.34 -6.86 -10.31
N LYS A 122 5.27 -6.76 -9.52
CA LYS A 122 3.90 -6.89 -10.01
C LYS A 122 3.03 -5.77 -9.46
N GLU A 123 2.06 -5.35 -10.25
CA GLU A 123 1.03 -4.41 -9.82
C GLU A 123 0.18 -5.02 -8.70
N GLY A 124 -0.18 -4.20 -7.72
CA GLY A 124 -1.00 -4.53 -6.57
C GLY A 124 -0.32 -4.18 -5.25
N GLU A 125 -1.14 -4.00 -4.22
CA GLU A 125 -0.68 -3.83 -2.84
C GLU A 125 -0.75 -5.17 -2.12
N ALA A 126 0.39 -5.67 -1.66
CA ALA A 126 0.46 -6.87 -0.86
C ALA A 126 0.16 -6.54 0.61
N VAL A 127 -0.96 -7.05 1.10
CA VAL A 127 -1.35 -6.97 2.51
C VAL A 127 -0.94 -8.27 3.20
N VAL A 128 0.14 -8.19 3.98
CA VAL A 128 0.67 -9.32 4.75
C VAL A 128 0.13 -9.27 6.17
N SER A 129 -0.59 -10.33 6.57
CA SER A 129 -1.05 -10.51 7.94
C SER A 129 -0.29 -11.66 8.60
N THR A 130 0.35 -11.38 9.74
CA THR A 130 1.04 -12.41 10.53
C THR A 130 0.15 -12.90 11.66
N TYR A 131 0.05 -14.21 11.84
CA TYR A 131 -0.68 -14.80 12.96
C TYR A 131 0.10 -15.95 13.59
N GLN A 132 -0.02 -16.09 14.91
CA GLN A 132 0.59 -17.17 15.65
C GLN A 132 -0.32 -18.39 15.62
N VAL A 133 0.21 -19.54 15.20
CA VAL A 133 -0.50 -20.82 15.33
C VAL A 133 0.19 -21.69 16.35
N ARG A 134 -0.60 -22.37 17.18
CA ARG A 134 -0.09 -23.39 18.10
C ARG A 134 0.41 -24.59 17.31
N THR A 135 1.58 -25.08 17.67
CA THR A 135 2.22 -26.28 17.10
C THR A 135 2.40 -27.40 18.12
N GLY A 136 2.22 -27.07 19.40
CA GLY A 136 2.23 -28.03 20.49
C GLY A 136 2.17 -27.31 21.83
N ALA A 137 2.47 -28.04 22.89
CA ALA A 137 2.49 -27.54 24.25
C ALA A 137 3.69 -28.09 25.01
N VAL A 138 4.14 -27.32 26.00
CA VAL A 138 4.98 -27.83 27.08
C VAL A 138 4.09 -27.94 28.31
N CYS A 139 4.12 -29.10 28.95
CA CYS A 139 3.29 -29.42 30.11
C CYS A 139 3.95 -28.94 31.42
N LYS A 140 3.19 -28.94 32.53
CA LYS A 140 3.71 -28.46 33.82
C LYS A 140 4.81 -29.34 34.40
N ASP A 141 4.87 -30.61 34.06
CA ASP A 141 5.95 -31.52 34.44
C ASP A 141 7.21 -31.40 33.56
N GLY A 142 7.19 -30.52 32.54
CA GLY A 142 8.30 -30.32 31.60
C GLY A 142 8.27 -31.21 30.37
N SER A 143 7.36 -32.19 30.30
CA SER A 143 7.15 -32.98 29.09
C SER A 143 6.60 -32.11 27.96
N SER A 144 6.73 -32.57 26.71
CA SER A 144 6.22 -31.86 25.55
C SER A 144 5.20 -32.68 24.78
N SER A 145 4.18 -32.00 24.25
CA SER A 145 3.10 -32.60 23.48
C SER A 145 2.93 -31.86 22.15
N THR A 146 2.48 -32.57 21.12
CA THR A 146 2.05 -31.99 19.84
C THR A 146 0.59 -31.54 19.86
N ALA A 147 -0.14 -31.78 20.96
CA ALA A 147 -1.52 -31.32 21.12
C ALA A 147 -1.59 -29.78 21.17
N THR A 148 -2.55 -29.20 20.45
CA THR A 148 -2.72 -27.74 20.28
C THR A 148 -4.07 -27.23 20.77
N GLY A 149 -4.97 -28.14 21.16
CA GLY A 149 -6.36 -27.87 21.51
C GLY A 149 -6.69 -28.08 22.98
N ARG A 150 -7.99 -28.01 23.30
CA ARG A 150 -8.50 -28.26 24.65
C ARG A 150 -8.12 -29.69 25.09
N GLY A 151 -7.71 -29.84 26.35
CA GLY A 151 -7.27 -31.12 26.91
C GLY A 151 -5.78 -31.45 26.72
N ALA A 152 -5.01 -30.60 26.03
CA ALA A 152 -3.56 -30.76 25.98
C ALA A 152 -2.97 -30.80 27.40
N CYS A 153 -2.04 -31.73 27.62
CA CYS A 153 -1.39 -31.94 28.91
C CYS A 153 -2.35 -32.25 30.09
N SER A 154 -3.58 -32.73 29.86
CA SER A 154 -4.54 -33.03 30.94
C SER A 154 -3.98 -34.01 31.99
N HIS A 155 -3.24 -35.02 31.54
CA HIS A 155 -2.57 -36.01 32.40
C HIS A 155 -1.25 -35.50 33.02
N HIS A 156 -0.78 -34.31 32.59
CA HIS A 156 0.51 -33.72 32.97
C HIS A 156 0.33 -32.40 33.75
N GLY A 157 -0.81 -32.24 34.44
CA GLY A 157 -1.13 -31.04 35.24
C GLY A 157 -1.51 -29.80 34.43
N GLY A 158 -1.81 -29.98 33.15
CA GLY A 158 -2.17 -28.93 32.21
C GLY A 158 -0.97 -28.34 31.46
N VAL A 159 -1.28 -27.42 30.55
CA VAL A 159 -0.28 -26.73 29.74
C VAL A 159 0.45 -25.69 30.58
N ARG A 160 1.79 -25.70 30.52
CA ARG A 160 2.65 -24.64 31.05
C ARG A 160 2.71 -23.47 30.06
N TYR A 161 3.09 -23.75 28.81
CA TYR A 161 3.04 -22.79 27.72
C TYR A 161 2.83 -23.48 26.37
N TRP A 162 2.24 -22.75 25.43
CA TRP A 162 2.04 -23.23 24.06
C TRP A 162 3.30 -22.99 23.23
N LYS A 163 3.69 -23.99 22.45
CA LYS A 163 4.64 -23.79 21.35
C LYS A 163 3.87 -23.16 20.20
N THR A 164 4.36 -22.03 19.68
CA THR A 164 3.74 -21.32 18.55
C THR A 164 4.71 -21.21 17.37
N LYS A 165 4.16 -21.02 16.18
CA LYS A 165 4.91 -20.56 15.01
C LYS A 165 4.18 -19.40 14.36
N THR A 166 4.93 -18.43 13.85
CA THR A 166 4.39 -17.38 12.99
C THR A 166 4.02 -17.98 11.64
N LYS A 167 2.81 -17.67 11.18
CA LYS A 167 2.37 -17.88 9.79
C LYS A 167 1.99 -16.54 9.18
N GLN A 168 2.12 -16.46 7.87
CA GLN A 168 1.67 -15.33 7.08
C GLN A 168 0.44 -15.74 6.27
N ASN A 169 -0.51 -14.83 6.13
CA ASN A 169 -1.55 -14.85 5.11
C ASN A 169 -1.41 -13.57 4.30
N VAL A 170 -1.30 -13.72 2.98
CA VAL A 170 -1.03 -12.64 2.05
C VAL A 170 -2.22 -12.48 1.11
N ARG A 171 -2.70 -11.25 0.97
CA ARG A 171 -3.73 -10.87 0.01
C ARG A 171 -3.18 -9.74 -0.87
N ILE A 172 -3.36 -9.86 -2.18
CA ILE A 172 -3.08 -8.77 -3.12
C ILE A 172 -4.35 -7.96 -3.32
N VAL A 173 -4.25 -6.64 -3.22
CA VAL A 173 -5.34 -5.68 -3.39
C VAL A 173 -5.02 -4.80 -4.60
N ASN A 174 -5.99 -4.65 -5.50
CA ASN A 174 -5.89 -3.84 -6.71
C ASN A 174 -6.86 -2.65 -6.61
#